data_AF-A0A3S3S177-F1
#
_entry.id   AF-A0A3S3S177-F1
#
_cell.length_a   1.000
_cell.length_b   1.000
_cell.length_c   1.000
_cell.angle_alpha   90.00
_cell.angle_beta   90.00
_cell.angle_gamma   90.00
#
_symmetry.space_group_name_H-M   'P 1'
#
loop_
_entity.id
_entity.type
_entity.pdbx_description
1 polymer ?
#
loop_
_entity_poly.entity_id
_entity_poly.type
_entity_poly.pdbx_seq_one_letter_code
_entity_poly.pdbx_strand_id
1 'polypeptide(L)'
;MSASTAKAAVDEIDADFLPAIYDIVRSIEREINETNASQKALNREQSDCHQKMLNLKEKFQKCRDVIGRVEGIDFRKEEQLSKFEAFKEQLVMKRELLLRYKHCCPIDTTPKL
;
A
#
# COMPACT_ATOMS: atom_id res chain seq x y z
N MET A 1 16.33 13.50 -16.72
CA MET A 1 14.86 13.65 -16.79
C MET A 1 14.28 12.92 -15.60
N SER A 2 13.93 13.66 -14.55
CA SER A 2 13.43 13.06 -13.30
C SER A 2 11.92 12.93 -13.42
N ALA A 3 11.42 11.71 -13.53
CA ALA A 3 10.00 11.43 -13.46
C ALA A 3 9.50 11.88 -12.08
N SER A 4 8.55 12.82 -12.06
CA SER A 4 7.79 13.16 -10.86
C SER A 4 6.90 11.97 -10.53
N THR A 5 7.40 11.01 -9.76
CA THR A 5 6.61 9.90 -9.23
C THR A 5 5.66 10.45 -8.16
N ALA A 6 4.36 10.43 -8.44
CA ALA A 6 3.33 10.77 -7.47
C ALA A 6 3.47 9.88 -6.22
N LYS A 7 3.34 10.50 -5.04
CA LYS A 7 3.31 9.79 -3.75
C LYS A 7 2.08 8.89 -3.70
N ALA A 8 2.25 7.65 -3.27
CA ALA A 8 1.15 6.70 -3.10
C ALA A 8 0.64 6.71 -1.65
N ALA A 9 -0.66 6.58 -1.46
CA ALA A 9 -1.26 6.36 -0.14
C ALA A 9 -1.06 4.91 0.31
N VAL A 10 -1.00 4.68 1.63
CA VAL A 10 -0.92 3.32 2.20
C VAL A 10 -2.14 2.48 1.81
N ASP A 11 -3.31 3.11 1.68
CA ASP A 11 -4.57 2.46 1.33
C ASP A 11 -4.60 1.94 -0.14
N GLU A 12 -3.67 2.38 -0.99
CA GLU A 12 -3.54 1.90 -2.37
C GLU A 12 -2.77 0.57 -2.47
N ILE A 13 -2.21 0.07 -1.36
CA ILE A 13 -1.43 -1.17 -1.34
C ILE A 13 -2.37 -2.36 -1.24
N ASP A 14 -2.60 -3.04 -2.36
CA ASP A 14 -3.25 -4.35 -2.37
C ASP A 14 -2.28 -5.46 -1.92
N ALA A 15 -2.31 -5.77 -0.61
CA ALA A 15 -1.48 -6.78 0.04
C ALA A 15 -2.21 -8.12 0.30
N ASP A 16 -3.42 -8.30 -0.22
CA ASP A 16 -4.23 -9.50 0.04
C ASP A 16 -3.81 -10.66 -0.88
N PHE A 17 -2.69 -11.30 -0.56
CA PHE A 17 -2.14 -12.41 -1.33
C PHE A 17 -2.67 -13.79 -0.89
N LEU A 18 -3.13 -13.93 0.35
CA LEU A 18 -3.49 -15.22 0.93
C LEU A 18 -4.60 -15.96 0.17
N PRO A 19 -5.69 -15.31 -0.29
CA PRO A 19 -6.71 -15.99 -1.09
C PRO A 19 -6.14 -16.59 -2.37
N ALA A 20 -5.31 -15.84 -3.10
CA ALA A 20 -4.68 -16.31 -4.33
C ALA A 20 -3.68 -17.45 -4.08
N ILE A 21 -2.91 -17.39 -3.00
CA ILE A 21 -2.00 -18.48 -2.60
C ILE A 21 -2.80 -19.74 -2.25
N TYR A 22 -3.87 -19.59 -1.47
CA TYR A 22 -4.74 -20.70 -1.09
C TYR A 22 -5.34 -21.38 -2.34
N ASP A 23 -5.85 -20.60 -3.29
CA ASP A 23 -6.44 -21.13 -4.53
C ASP A 23 -5.42 -21.90 -5.37
N ILE A 24 -4.18 -21.44 -5.43
CA ILE A 24 -3.08 -22.14 -6.12
C ILE A 24 -2.76 -23.45 -5.42
N VAL A 25 -2.52 -23.41 -4.10
CA VAL A 25 -2.22 -24.62 -3.30
C VAL A 25 -3.35 -25.65 -3.45
N ARG A 26 -4.61 -25.22 -3.34
CA ARG A 26 -5.77 -26.08 -3.52
C ARG A 26 -5.88 -26.65 -4.93
N SER A 27 -5.47 -25.90 -5.95
CA SER A 27 -5.44 -26.39 -7.34
C SER A 27 -4.38 -27.46 -7.53
N ILE A 28 -3.19 -27.27 -6.96
CA ILE A 28 -2.10 -28.27 -6.99
C ILE A 28 -2.49 -29.54 -6.22
N GLU A 29 -3.11 -29.38 -5.05
CA GLU A 29 -3.61 -30.52 -4.25
C GLU A 29 -4.65 -31.36 -5.00
N ARG A 30 -5.51 -30.73 -5.82
CA ARG A 30 -6.47 -31.45 -6.67
C ARG A 30 -5.76 -32.20 -7.79
N GLU A 31 -4.83 -31.55 -8.49
CA GLU A 31 -4.03 -32.16 -9.57
C GLU A 31 -3.28 -33.41 -9.11
N ILE A 32 -2.71 -33.39 -7.90
CA ILE A 32 -2.00 -34.53 -7.31
C ILE A 32 -2.94 -35.69 -6.95
N ASN A 33 -4.16 -35.39 -6.49
CA ASN A 33 -5.11 -36.38 -5.99
C ASN A 33 -6.02 -36.97 -7.09
N GLU A 34 -6.21 -36.29 -8.22
CA GLU A 34 -7.08 -36.73 -9.31
C GLU A 34 -6.35 -37.64 -10.32
N THR A 35 -6.20 -38.92 -9.97
CA THR A 35 -5.56 -39.94 -10.83
C THR A 35 -6.44 -40.44 -11.99
N ASN A 36 -7.75 -40.14 -11.97
CA ASN A 36 -8.75 -40.65 -12.93
C ASN A 36 -9.35 -39.57 -13.85
N ALA A 37 -8.81 -38.34 -13.83
CA ALA A 37 -9.26 -37.29 -14.73
C ALA A 37 -8.83 -37.59 -16.17
N SER A 38 -9.67 -37.27 -17.15
CA SER A 38 -9.30 -37.38 -18.56
C SER A 38 -8.14 -36.43 -18.87
N GLN A 39 -7.17 -36.82 -19.70
CA GLN A 39 -5.98 -36.00 -20.03
C GLN A 39 -6.31 -34.56 -20.44
N LYS A 40 -7.48 -34.34 -21.05
CA LYS A 40 -7.96 -33.01 -21.45
C LYS A 40 -8.38 -32.14 -20.25
N ALA A 41 -8.90 -32.73 -19.18
CA ALA A 41 -9.21 -32.04 -17.93
C ALA A 41 -7.92 -31.67 -17.18
N LEU A 42 -6.97 -32.61 -17.09
CA LEU A 42 -5.67 -32.40 -16.43
C LEU A 42 -4.87 -31.24 -17.09
N ASN A 43 -4.79 -31.23 -18.42
CA ASN A 43 -4.12 -30.15 -19.16
C ASN A 43 -4.79 -28.78 -18.96
N ARG A 44 -6.12 -28.75 -18.80
CA ARG A 44 -6.86 -27.50 -18.58
C ARG A 44 -6.64 -26.97 -17.17
N GLU A 45 -6.65 -27.84 -16.16
CA GLU A 45 -6.36 -27.45 -14.77
C GLU A 45 -4.92 -27.00 -14.59
N GLN A 46 -3.96 -27.70 -15.20
CA GLN A 46 -2.54 -27.30 -15.17
C GLN A 46 -2.35 -25.90 -15.79
N SER A 47 -3.01 -25.63 -16.92
CA SER A 47 -2.99 -24.31 -17.56
C SER A 47 -3.63 -23.22 -16.67
N ASP A 48 -4.73 -23.54 -15.99
CA ASP A 48 -5.41 -22.61 -15.07
C ASP A 48 -4.55 -22.31 -13.84
N CYS A 49 -3.89 -23.32 -13.27
CA CYS A 49 -2.95 -23.17 -12.17
C CYS A 49 -1.76 -22.27 -12.56
N HIS A 50 -1.20 -22.47 -13.76
CA HIS A 50 -0.13 -21.61 -14.28
C HIS A 50 -0.60 -20.15 -14.41
N GLN A 51 -1.81 -19.92 -14.90
CA GLN A 51 -2.37 -18.56 -15.00
C GLN A 51 -2.54 -17.90 -13.63
N LYS A 52 -3.04 -18.64 -12.63
CA LYS A 52 -3.15 -18.15 -11.24
C LYS A 52 -1.79 -17.73 -10.68
N MET A 53 -0.73 -18.51 -10.95
CA MET A 53 0.64 -18.19 -10.56
C MET A 53 1.15 -16.90 -11.21
N LEU A 54 0.89 -16.71 -12.50
CA LEU A 54 1.24 -15.48 -13.22
C LEU A 54 0.53 -14.26 -12.65
N ASN A 55 -0.77 -14.38 -12.35
CA ASN A 55 -1.55 -13.31 -11.75
C ASN A 55 -1.01 -12.93 -10.35
N LEU A 56 -0.65 -13.92 -9.53
CA LEU A 56 -0.05 -13.68 -8.22
C LEU A 56 1.31 -12.97 -8.35
N LYS A 57 2.15 -13.38 -9.30
CA LYS A 57 3.42 -12.71 -9.59
C LYS A 57 3.22 -11.25 -10.00
N GLU A 58 2.25 -10.98 -10.88
CA GLU A 58 1.92 -9.62 -11.30
C GLU A 58 1.41 -8.77 -10.12
N LYS A 59 0.57 -9.35 -9.26
CA LYS A 59 0.09 -8.70 -8.04
C LYS A 59 1.23 -8.33 -7.10
N PHE A 60 2.21 -9.21 -6.90
CA PHE A 60 3.41 -8.89 -6.13
C PHE A 60 4.21 -7.74 -6.73
N GLN A 61 4.37 -7.72 -8.05
CA GLN A 61 5.12 -6.65 -8.71
C GLN A 61 4.43 -5.30 -8.54
N LYS A 62 3.12 -5.23 -8.78
CA LYS A 62 2.32 -4.03 -8.56
C LYS A 62 2.43 -3.53 -7.12
N CYS A 63 2.33 -4.44 -6.14
CA CYS A 63 2.48 -4.10 -4.73
C CYS A 63 3.87 -3.50 -4.44
N ARG A 64 4.95 -4.09 -4.96
CA ARG A 64 6.33 -3.57 -4.80
C ARG A 64 6.49 -2.18 -5.40
N ASP A 65 5.92 -1.95 -6.59
CA ASP A 65 5.99 -0.66 -7.28
C ASP A 65 5.26 0.44 -6.48
N VAL A 66 4.18 0.10 -5.78
CA VAL A 66 3.45 1.02 -4.89
C VAL A 66 4.24 1.27 -3.60
N ILE A 67 4.74 0.23 -2.93
CA ILE A 67 5.49 0.35 -1.66
C ILE A 67 6.66 1.33 -1.77
N GLY A 68 7.43 1.26 -2.86
CA GLY A 68 8.57 2.16 -3.08
C GLY A 68 8.19 3.65 -3.22
N ARG A 69 6.91 3.97 -3.41
CA ARG A 69 6.38 5.34 -3.53
C ARG A 69 5.65 5.83 -2.28
N VAL A 70 5.55 4.99 -1.25
CA VAL A 70 4.87 5.33 0.01
C VAL A 70 5.71 6.33 0.78
N GLU A 71 5.08 7.42 1.24
CA GLU A 71 5.78 8.42 2.03
C GLU A 71 6.26 7.84 3.36
N GLY A 72 7.52 8.12 3.67
CA GLY A 72 8.14 7.73 4.92
C GLY A 72 8.71 6.31 4.94
N ILE A 73 8.60 5.55 3.84
CA ILE A 73 9.17 4.19 3.74
C ILE A 73 10.69 4.16 3.96
N ASP A 74 11.38 5.27 3.69
CA ASP A 74 12.83 5.43 3.89
C ASP A 74 13.24 5.63 5.35
N PHE A 75 12.29 5.88 6.24
CA PHE A 75 12.56 6.12 7.66
C PHE A 75 12.33 4.88 8.48
N ARG A 76 13.17 4.68 9.49
CA ARG A 76 12.91 3.70 10.53
C ARG A 76 11.70 4.12 11.35
N LYS A 77 11.04 3.14 11.98
CA LYS A 77 9.87 3.37 12.83
C LYS A 77 10.14 4.44 13.89
N GLU A 78 11.30 4.38 14.53
CA GLU A 78 11.68 5.31 15.60
C GLU A 78 11.83 6.74 15.06
N GLU A 79 12.37 6.89 13.85
CA GLU A 79 12.51 8.19 13.18
C GLU A 79 11.15 8.76 12.74
N GLN A 80 10.25 7.91 12.23
CA GLN A 80 8.88 8.31 11.89
C GLN A 80 8.14 8.83 13.13
N LEU A 81 8.22 8.11 14.25
CA LEU A 81 7.60 8.50 15.51
C LEU A 81 8.19 9.79 16.07
N SER A 82 9.52 9.94 16.05
CA SER A 82 10.19 11.15 16.50
C SER A 82 9.76 12.39 15.69
N LYS A 83 9.67 12.27 14.36
CA LYS A 83 9.16 13.34 13.50
C LYS A 83 7.70 13.67 13.78
N PHE A 84 6.88 12.65 14.03
CA PHE A 84 5.48 12.84 14.37
C PHE A 84 5.30 13.66 15.65
N GLU A 85 6.04 13.33 16.72
CA GLU A 85 6.00 14.11 17.96
C GLU A 85 6.49 15.55 17.75
N ALA A 86 7.58 15.74 16.99
CA ALA A 86 8.05 17.08 16.64
C ALA A 86 7.01 17.91 15.88
N PHE A 87 6.27 17.30 14.93
CA PHE A 87 5.20 17.98 14.22
C PHE A 87 4.03 18.35 15.14
N LYS A 88 3.69 17.48 16.09
CA LYS A 88 2.66 17.74 17.09
C LYS A 88 3.02 18.93 17.98
N GLU A 89 4.27 19.01 18.46
CA GLU A 89 4.77 20.15 19.21
C GLU A 89 4.73 21.45 18.38
N GLN A 90 5.17 21.38 17.11
CA GLN A 90 5.10 22.52 16.20
C GLN A 90 3.67 23.02 15.99
N LEU A 91 2.69 22.13 15.88
CA LEU A 91 1.29 22.52 15.74
C LEU A 91 0.77 23.24 16.99
N VAL A 92 1.13 22.77 18.18
CA VAL A 92 0.78 23.43 19.45
C VAL A 92 1.37 24.84 19.48
N MET A 93 2.68 24.97 19.24
CA MET A 93 3.36 26.26 19.23
C MET A 93 2.78 27.24 18.21
N LYS A 94 2.52 26.76 16.98
CA LYS A 94 1.90 27.59 15.92
C LYS A 94 0.49 28.03 16.31
N ARG A 95 -0.30 27.15 16.93
CA ARG A 95 -1.65 27.49 17.41
C ARG A 95 -1.61 28.54 18.51
N GLU A 96 -0.72 28.39 19.49
CA GLU A 96 -0.52 29.38 20.56
C GLU A 96 -0.10 30.74 19.98
N LEU A 97 0.80 30.73 19.01
CA LEU A 97 1.25 31.94 18.33
C LEU A 97 0.08 32.64 17.62
N LEU A 98 -0.72 31.90 16.84
CA LEU A 98 -1.90 32.45 16.17
C LEU A 98 -2.92 33.02 17.17
N LEU A 99 -3.12 32.36 18.32
CA LEU A 99 -3.98 32.87 19.39
C LEU A 99 -3.43 34.18 19.95
N ARG A 100 -2.13 34.25 20.25
CA ARG A 100 -1.51 35.49 20.73
C ARG A 100 -1.63 36.62 19.72
N TYR A 101 -1.40 36.35 18.44
CA TYR A 101 -1.65 37.36 17.40
C TYR A 101 -3.10 37.81 17.43
N LYS A 102 -4.08 36.91 17.39
CA LYS A 102 -5.51 37.26 17.48
C LYS A 102 -5.86 38.15 18.68
N HIS A 103 -5.20 37.96 19.83
CA HIS A 103 -5.43 38.75 21.04
C HIS A 103 -4.65 40.07 21.08
N CYS A 104 -3.47 40.17 20.46
CA CYS A 104 -2.59 41.36 20.51
C CYS A 104 -2.67 42.27 19.28
N CYS A 105 -3.13 41.76 18.13
CA CYS A 105 -3.38 42.50 16.89
C CYS A 105 -4.42 41.71 16.08
N PRO A 106 -5.60 42.25 15.74
CA PRO A 106 -6.53 41.54 14.86
C PRO A 106 -5.88 41.37 13.48
N ILE A 107 -5.25 40.22 13.25
CA ILE A 107 -4.92 39.77 11.90
C ILE A 107 -6.27 39.38 11.29
N ASP A 108 -6.72 40.19 10.35
CA ASP A 108 -7.88 39.93 9.49
C ASP A 108 -7.70 38.57 8.80
N THR A 109 -8.27 37.54 9.41
CA THR A 109 -8.35 36.18 8.87
C THR A 109 -9.58 36.01 7.99
N THR A 110 -10.01 37.08 7.30
CA THR A 110 -11.03 36.97 6.27
C THR A 110 -10.42 36.29 5.04
N PRO A 111 -10.91 35.10 4.63
CA PRO A 111 -10.50 34.53 3.36
C PRO A 111 -11.04 35.47 2.27
N LYS A 112 -10.14 36.00 1.42
CA LYS A 112 -10.56 36.72 0.22
C LYS A 112 -11.29 35.70 -0.68
N LEU A 113 -12.61 35.89 -0.80
CA LEU A 113 -13.48 35.24 -1.78
C LEU A 113 -12.99 35.51 -3.21
#